data_AF-A0A536RNH4-F1
#
_entry.id   AF-A0A536RNH4-F1
#
_cell.length_a   1.000
_cell.length_b   1.000
_cell.length_c   1.000
_cell.angle_alpha   90.00
_cell.angle_beta   90.00
_cell.angle_gamma   90.00
#
_symmetry.space_group_name_H-M   'P 1'
#
loop_
_entity.id
_entity.type
_entity.pdbx_description
1 polymer ?
#
loop_
_entity_poly.entity_id
_entity_poly.type
_entity_poly.pdbx_seq_one_letter_code
_entity_poly.pdbx_strand_id
1 'polypeptide(L)'
;MPHTPRAPARWEPEAELSPQGRRRRRDFWLGFIGWFAVNGAVLIVIARLEIGAQQIGSGVLLVANLTALIVLAFLRGYVALGMVTAFGVIFGAVVAGGVFFTAGDYAGFAAGGGGLGGAVVVWIIGAIVIVAGAGFALRGIHRSIR
;
A
#
# COMPACT_ATOMS: atom_id res chain seq x y z
N MET A 1 -16.36 16.94 -55.45
CA MET A 1 -17.09 16.55 -54.22
C MET A 1 -16.27 17.05 -53.03
N PRO A 2 -16.83 17.83 -52.09
CA PRO A 2 -16.08 18.34 -50.95
C PRO A 2 -15.90 17.23 -49.91
N HIS A 3 -14.66 17.00 -49.47
CA HIS A 3 -14.36 16.15 -48.32
C HIS A 3 -14.76 16.90 -47.05
N THR A 4 -15.91 16.57 -46.48
CA THR A 4 -16.25 16.97 -45.12
C THR A 4 -15.29 16.28 -44.16
N PRO A 5 -14.51 17.02 -43.35
CA PRO A 5 -13.75 16.41 -42.27
C PRO A 5 -14.76 15.79 -41.30
N ARG A 6 -14.65 14.46 -41.07
CA ARG A 6 -15.42 13.82 -40.01
C ARG A 6 -15.09 14.55 -38.71
N ALA A 7 -16.10 15.17 -38.10
CA ALA A 7 -15.97 15.78 -36.79
C ALA A 7 -15.30 14.77 -35.84
N PRO A 8 -14.31 15.19 -35.03
CA PRO A 8 -13.63 14.28 -34.12
C PRO A 8 -14.69 13.61 -33.25
N ALA A 9 -14.57 12.28 -33.16
CA ALA A 9 -15.51 11.42 -32.47
C ALA A 9 -15.84 12.03 -31.10
N ARG A 10 -17.15 12.24 -30.93
CA ARG A 10 -17.85 12.52 -29.68
C ARG A 10 -17.09 11.89 -28.52
N TRP A 11 -16.63 12.73 -27.58
CA TRP A 11 -16.05 12.33 -26.29
C TRP A 11 -16.60 10.98 -25.87
N GLU A 12 -15.81 9.91 -26.03
CA GLU A 12 -16.20 8.61 -25.52
C GLU A 12 -16.30 8.79 -24.00
N PRO A 13 -17.50 8.72 -23.41
CA PRO A 13 -17.62 8.83 -21.97
C PRO A 13 -16.71 7.75 -21.39
N GLU A 14 -15.80 8.13 -20.49
CA GLU A 14 -14.86 7.24 -19.82
C GLU A 14 -15.53 5.88 -19.62
N ALA A 15 -15.06 4.84 -20.33
CA ALA A 15 -15.73 3.56 -20.43
C ALA A 15 -16.34 3.17 -19.07
N GLU A 16 -17.67 3.29 -18.94
CA GLU A 16 -18.33 3.10 -17.65
C GLU A 16 -18.08 1.66 -17.24
N LEU A 17 -17.35 1.48 -16.12
CA LEU A 17 -17.08 0.17 -15.54
C LEU A 17 -18.37 -0.64 -15.50
N SER A 18 -18.36 -1.83 -16.10
CA SER A 18 -19.49 -2.76 -16.04
C SER A 18 -19.90 -2.98 -14.56
N PRO A 19 -21.16 -3.35 -14.26
CA PRO A 19 -21.60 -3.62 -12.89
C PRO A 19 -20.68 -4.62 -12.15
N GLN A 20 -20.09 -5.56 -12.89
CA GLN A 20 -19.10 -6.50 -12.37
C GLN A 20 -17.75 -5.85 -12.10
N GLY A 21 -17.25 -5.00 -13.01
CA GLY A 21 -16.02 -4.21 -12.81
C GLY A 21 -16.09 -3.30 -11.59
N ARG A 22 -17.23 -2.63 -11.35
CA ARG A 22 -17.46 -1.83 -10.14
C ARG A 22 -17.39 -2.65 -8.86
N ARG A 23 -17.98 -3.85 -8.85
CA ARG A 23 -17.92 -4.79 -7.71
C ARG A 23 -16.50 -5.25 -7.43
N ARG A 24 -15.75 -5.66 -8.46
CA ARG A 24 -14.34 -6.09 -8.34
C ARG A 24 -13.46 -4.98 -7.80
N ARG A 25 -13.62 -3.75 -8.32
CA ARG A 25 -12.90 -2.56 -7.84
C ARG A 25 -13.22 -2.25 -6.38
N ARG A 26 -14.50 -2.28 -6.00
CA ARG A 26 -14.92 -2.08 -4.60
C ARG A 26 -14.29 -3.13 -3.69
N ASP A 27 -14.33 -4.39 -4.09
CA ASP A 27 -13.80 -5.51 -3.32
C ASP A 27 -12.28 -5.41 -3.14
N PHE A 28 -11.55 -5.00 -4.18
CA PHE A 28 -10.13 -4.67 -4.07
C PHE A 28 -9.85 -3.57 -3.03
N TRP A 29 -10.54 -2.43 -3.13
CA TRP A 29 -10.33 -1.32 -2.20
C TRP A 29 -10.76 -1.66 -0.78
N LEU A 30 -11.81 -2.47 -0.63
CA LEU A 30 -12.22 -3.00 0.67
C LEU A 30 -11.10 -3.82 1.31
N GLY A 31 -10.45 -4.71 0.54
CA GLY A 31 -9.30 -5.47 1.01
C GLY A 31 -8.10 -4.58 1.34
N PHE A 32 -7.76 -3.65 0.44
CA PHE A 32 -6.60 -2.78 0.60
C PHE A 32 -6.73 -1.83 1.80
N ILE A 33 -7.79 -1.02 1.84
CA ILE A 33 -8.02 -0.03 2.90
C ILE A 33 -8.41 -0.72 4.21
N GLY A 34 -9.28 -1.74 4.12
CA GLY A 34 -9.72 -2.50 5.28
C GLY A 34 -8.56 -3.17 6.00
N TRP A 35 -7.56 -3.68 5.26
CA TRP A 35 -6.36 -4.26 5.86
C TRP A 35 -5.61 -3.26 6.74
N PHE A 36 -5.35 -2.04 6.24
CA PHE A 36 -4.69 -1.00 7.04
C PHE A 36 -5.51 -0.57 8.25
N ALA A 37 -6.82 -0.37 8.07
CA ALA A 37 -7.70 0.07 9.15
C ALA A 37 -7.75 -0.95 10.29
N VAL A 38 -7.94 -2.24 9.97
CA VAL A 38 -8.01 -3.31 10.97
C VAL A 38 -6.66 -3.53 11.64
N ASN A 39 -5.58 -3.69 10.85
CA ASN A 39 -4.25 -3.92 11.43
C ASN A 39 -3.77 -2.73 12.25
N GLY A 40 -4.02 -1.50 11.80
CA GLY A 40 -3.69 -0.29 12.55
C GLY A 40 -4.42 -0.22 13.90
N ALA A 41 -5.72 -0.50 13.92
CA ALA A 41 -6.49 -0.54 15.15
C ALA A 41 -5.98 -1.61 16.13
N VAL A 42 -5.65 -2.82 15.63
CA VAL A 42 -5.12 -3.90 16.46
C VAL A 42 -3.73 -3.57 16.99
N LEU A 43 -2.84 -2.99 16.16
CA LEU A 43 -1.52 -2.57 16.59
C LEU A 43 -1.57 -1.49 17.68
N ILE A 44 -2.53 -0.57 17.61
CA ILE A 44 -2.78 0.42 18.67
C ILE A 44 -3.13 -0.25 20.01
N VAL A 45 -3.89 -1.36 19.97
CA VAL A 45 -4.20 -2.14 21.18
C VAL A 45 -2.95 -2.88 21.68
N ILE A 46 -2.25 -3.57 20.79
CA ILE A 46 -1.03 -4.33 21.11
C ILE A 46 0.02 -3.40 21.74
N ALA A 47 0.22 -2.20 21.19
CA ALA A 47 1.20 -1.22 21.68
C ALA A 47 0.98 -0.78 23.14
N ARG A 48 -0.20 -1.02 23.72
CA ARG A 48 -0.51 -0.71 25.13
C ARG A 48 -0.29 -1.88 26.09
N LEU A 49 0.07 -3.05 25.57
CA LEU A 49 0.34 -4.24 26.38
C LEU A 49 1.77 -4.24 26.90
N GLU A 50 2.04 -5.05 27.93
CA GLU A 50 3.41 -5.34 28.38
C GLU A 50 4.21 -6.08 27.30
N ILE A 51 5.54 -5.94 27.30
CA ILE A 51 6.43 -6.44 26.24
C ILE A 51 6.20 -7.93 25.90
N GLY A 52 6.03 -8.80 26.91
CA GLY A 52 5.75 -10.21 26.67
C GLY A 52 4.40 -10.45 25.97
N ALA A 53 3.37 -9.71 26.37
CA ALA A 53 2.06 -9.75 25.72
C ALA A 53 2.05 -9.11 24.33
N GLN A 54 2.92 -8.13 24.07
CA GLN A 54 3.11 -7.55 22.73
C GLN A 54 3.60 -8.57 21.72
N GLN A 55 4.57 -9.41 22.13
CA GLN A 55 5.12 -10.47 21.27
C GLN A 55 4.05 -11.51 20.92
N ILE A 56 3.28 -11.96 21.92
CA ILE A 56 2.18 -12.90 21.71
C ILE A 56 1.10 -12.27 20.82
N GLY A 57 0.69 -11.03 21.12
CA GLY A 57 -0.31 -10.31 20.33
C GLY A 57 0.11 -10.12 18.87
N SER A 58 1.39 -9.83 18.62
CA SER A 58 1.94 -9.72 17.28
C SER A 58 1.96 -11.06 16.54
N GLY A 59 2.30 -12.15 17.24
CA GLY A 59 2.23 -13.50 16.69
C GLY A 59 0.80 -13.91 16.31
N VAL A 60 -0.17 -13.65 17.19
CA VAL A 60 -1.60 -13.89 16.92
C VAL A 60 -2.08 -13.06 15.73
N LEU A 61 -1.70 -11.79 15.65
CA LEU A 61 -2.04 -10.92 14.53
C LEU A 61 -1.49 -11.46 13.20
N LEU A 62 -0.26 -11.98 13.18
CA LEU A 62 0.32 -12.62 12.00
C LEU A 62 -0.51 -13.83 11.55
N VAL A 63 -0.81 -14.75 12.47
CA VAL A 63 -1.62 -15.94 12.16
C VAL A 63 -3.03 -15.56 11.67
N ALA A 64 -3.64 -14.54 12.28
CA ALA A 64 -4.94 -14.02 11.87
C ALA A 64 -4.90 -13.45 10.44
N ASN A 65 -3.85 -12.70 10.09
CA ASN A 65 -3.66 -12.17 8.74
C ASN A 65 -3.49 -13.27 7.69
N LEU A 66 -2.67 -14.28 7.98
CA LEU A 66 -2.47 -15.42 7.08
C LEU A 66 -3.78 -16.19 6.88
N THR A 67 -4.49 -16.48 7.97
CA THR A 67 -5.79 -17.16 7.93
C THR A 67 -6.81 -16.36 7.11
N ALA A 68 -6.94 -15.06 7.40
CA ALA A 68 -7.86 -14.18 6.68
C ALA A 68 -7.53 -14.12 5.19
N LEU A 69 -6.25 -14.05 4.83
CA LEU A 69 -5.81 -14.02 3.44
C LEU A 69 -6.16 -15.31 2.71
N ILE A 70 -5.88 -16.47 3.31
CA ILE A 70 -6.21 -17.78 2.75
C ILE A 70 -7.73 -17.90 2.53
N VAL A 71 -8.52 -17.60 3.56
CA VAL A 71 -9.99 -17.68 3.48
C VAL A 71 -10.54 -16.73 2.41
N LEU A 72 -10.06 -15.49 2.37
CA LEU A 72 -10.53 -14.50 1.40
C LEU A 72 -10.04 -14.79 -0.02
N ALA A 73 -8.92 -15.49 -0.21
CA ALA A 73 -8.48 -15.91 -1.54
C ALA A 73 -9.52 -16.83 -2.20
N PHE A 74 -10.15 -17.72 -1.44
CA PHE A 74 -11.19 -18.61 -1.93
C PHE A 74 -12.57 -17.93 -2.03
N LEU A 75 -12.94 -17.08 -1.06
CA LEU A 75 -14.28 -16.49 -1.02
C LEU A 75 -14.42 -15.23 -1.89
N ARG A 76 -13.40 -14.37 -1.87
CA ARG A 76 -13.43 -13.04 -2.50
C ARG A 76 -12.03 -12.67 -3.00
N GLY A 77 -11.56 -13.34 -4.05
CA GLY A 77 -10.19 -13.19 -4.56
C GLY A 77 -9.72 -11.75 -4.78
N TYR A 78 -10.61 -10.84 -5.20
CA TYR A 78 -10.25 -9.42 -5.34
C TYR A 78 -9.99 -8.71 -4.00
N VAL A 79 -10.67 -9.09 -2.92
CA VAL A 79 -10.38 -8.60 -1.56
C VAL A 79 -9.00 -9.09 -1.12
N ALA A 80 -8.71 -10.37 -1.32
CA ALA A 80 -7.39 -10.93 -1.01
C ALA A 80 -6.27 -10.25 -1.81
N LEU A 81 -6.50 -9.97 -3.10
CA LEU A 81 -5.56 -9.20 -3.92
C LEU A 81 -5.31 -7.80 -3.34
N GLY A 82 -6.35 -7.13 -2.85
CA GLY A 82 -6.24 -5.86 -2.13
C GLY A 82 -5.37 -5.99 -0.87
N MET A 83 -5.58 -7.02 -0.07
CA MET A 83 -4.78 -7.29 1.14
C MET A 83 -3.31 -7.59 0.82
N VAL A 84 -3.02 -8.43 -0.18
CA VAL A 84 -1.63 -8.70 -0.62
C VAL A 84 -0.96 -7.43 -1.09
N THR A 85 -1.69 -6.58 -1.82
CA THR A 85 -1.17 -5.29 -2.28
C THR A 85 -0.84 -4.39 -1.09
N ALA A 86 -1.70 -4.33 -0.07
CA ALA A 86 -1.42 -3.57 1.15
C ALA A 86 -0.16 -4.09 1.87
N PHE A 87 -0.03 -5.43 1.97
CA PHE A 87 1.15 -6.06 2.55
C PHE A 87 2.43 -5.73 1.77
N GLY A 88 2.39 -5.82 0.44
CA GLY A 88 3.51 -5.46 -0.42
C GLY A 88 3.91 -4.00 -0.30
N VAL A 89 2.94 -3.08 -0.22
CA VAL A 89 3.18 -1.65 -0.03
C VAL A 89 3.86 -1.40 1.32
N ILE A 90 3.34 -1.96 2.41
CA ILE A 90 3.93 -1.72 3.74
C ILE A 90 5.28 -2.42 3.89
N PHE A 91 5.45 -3.61 3.34
CA PHE A 91 6.74 -4.30 3.32
C PHE A 91 7.79 -3.48 2.56
N GLY A 92 7.46 -3.01 1.36
CA GLY A 92 8.32 -2.11 0.60
C GLY A 92 8.63 -0.82 1.36
N ALA A 93 7.64 -0.27 2.07
CA ALA A 93 7.83 0.91 2.92
C ALA A 93 8.81 0.65 4.08
N VAL A 94 8.69 -0.49 4.76
CA VAL A 94 9.57 -0.87 5.86
C VAL A 94 10.99 -1.14 5.37
N VAL A 95 11.16 -1.86 4.26
CA VAL A 95 12.48 -2.14 3.68
C VAL A 95 13.16 -0.85 3.25
N ALA A 96 12.47 0.00 2.50
CA ALA A 96 13.00 1.29 2.10
C ALA A 96 13.32 2.15 3.33
N GLY A 97 12.40 2.24 4.28
CA GLY A 97 12.57 2.97 5.53
C GLY A 97 13.81 2.52 6.31
N GLY A 98 14.04 1.20 6.43
CA GLY A 98 15.22 0.65 7.07
C GLY A 98 16.53 1.01 6.36
N VAL A 99 16.58 0.88 5.03
CA VAL A 99 17.75 1.26 4.22
C VAL A 99 18.07 2.74 4.39
N PHE A 100 17.05 3.59 4.29
CA PHE A 100 17.18 5.03 4.43
C PHE A 100 17.55 5.45 5.86
N PHE A 101 17.03 4.77 6.88
CA PHE A 101 17.41 4.98 8.27
C PHE A 101 18.90 4.70 8.47
N THR A 102 19.37 3.52 8.06
CA THR A 102 20.78 3.14 8.18
C THR A 102 21.69 4.09 7.42
N ALA A 103 21.34 4.43 6.17
CA ALA A 103 22.13 5.38 5.38
C ALA A 103 22.18 6.78 6.01
N GLY A 104 21.05 7.23 6.58
CA GLY A 104 20.96 8.51 7.30
C GLY A 104 21.84 8.56 8.54
N ASP A 105 21.87 7.48 9.33
CA ASP A 105 22.74 7.37 10.51
C ASP A 105 24.22 7.39 10.13
N TYR A 106 24.62 6.63 9.09
CA TYR A 106 26.00 6.66 8.59
C TYR A 106 26.40 8.04 8.05
N ALA A 107 25.53 8.69 7.27
CA ALA A 107 25.80 10.01 6.72
C ALA A 107 25.91 11.08 7.82
N GLY A 108 25.06 11.01 8.85
CA GLY A 108 25.13 11.90 10.01
C GLY A 108 26.43 11.71 10.80
N PHE A 109 26.80 10.46 11.06
CA PHE A 109 28.06 10.13 11.75
C PHE A 109 29.29 10.61 10.95
N ALA A 110 29.30 10.38 9.63
CA ALA A 110 30.39 10.81 8.75
C ALA A 110 30.52 12.34 8.63
N ALA A 111 29.41 13.08 8.79
CA ALA A 111 29.39 14.54 8.77
C ALA A 111 29.83 15.19 10.09
N GLY A 112 30.27 14.40 11.10
CA GLY A 112 30.66 14.91 12.41
C GLY A 112 29.51 15.46 13.26
N GLY A 113 28.27 15.31 12.78
CA GLY A 113 27.06 15.75 13.46
C GLY A 113 26.41 14.60 14.20
N GLY A 114 26.43 14.64 15.52
CA GLY A 114 25.55 13.80 16.32
C GLY A 114 24.08 14.16 16.04
N GLY A 115 23.37 13.30 15.31
CA GLY A 115 21.91 13.27 15.29
C GLY A 115 21.18 14.02 14.16
N LEU A 116 20.19 13.30 13.62
CA LEU A 116 18.96 13.73 12.93
C LEU A 116 19.06 14.55 11.63
N GLY A 117 20.03 15.45 11.44
CA GLY A 117 20.06 16.36 10.27
C GLY A 117 20.21 15.66 8.92
N GLY A 118 21.21 14.77 8.79
CA GLY A 118 21.39 13.91 7.60
C GLY A 118 20.29 12.85 7.49
N ALA A 119 19.79 12.34 8.62
CA ALA A 119 18.72 11.36 8.64
C ALA A 119 17.43 11.94 8.04
N VAL A 120 17.00 13.16 8.41
CA VAL A 120 15.71 13.75 7.99
C VAL A 120 15.59 13.89 6.46
N VAL A 121 16.64 14.29 5.75
CA VAL A 121 16.61 14.39 4.28
C VAL A 121 16.42 13.02 3.65
N VAL A 122 17.11 12.01 4.19
CA VAL A 122 17.04 10.63 3.72
C VAL A 122 15.66 10.00 4.03
N TRP A 123 15.04 10.37 5.16
CA TRP A 123 13.65 10.02 5.50
C TRP A 123 12.64 10.59 4.49
N ILE A 124 12.76 11.87 4.14
CA ILE A 124 11.87 12.53 3.18
C ILE A 124 11.97 11.87 1.81
N ILE A 125 13.19 11.60 1.34
CA ILE A 125 13.43 10.89 0.08
C ILE A 125 12.81 9.50 0.12
N GLY A 126 13.01 8.75 1.22
CA GLY A 126 12.40 7.43 1.39
C GLY A 126 10.88 7.46 1.35
N ALA A 127 10.25 8.39 2.06
CA ALA A 127 8.80 8.58 2.04
C ALA A 127 8.29 8.90 0.63
N ILE A 128 8.98 9.77 -0.11
CA ILE A 128 8.62 10.11 -1.50
C ILE A 128 8.71 8.88 -2.41
N VAL A 129 9.79 8.10 -2.32
CA VAL A 129 9.98 6.89 -3.13
C VAL A 129 8.89 5.85 -2.84
N ILE A 130 8.53 5.67 -1.57
CA ILE A 130 7.45 4.75 -1.16
C ILE A 130 6.11 5.22 -1.71
N VAL A 131 5.76 6.49 -1.54
CA VAL A 131 4.50 7.06 -2.03
C VAL A 131 4.43 7.00 -3.55
N ALA A 132 5.52 7.31 -4.26
CA ALA A 132 5.59 7.24 -5.71
C ALA A 132 5.48 5.79 -6.22
N GLY A 133 6.21 4.85 -5.61
CA GLY A 133 6.17 3.43 -5.96
C GLY A 133 4.80 2.80 -5.71
N ALA A 134 4.22 3.03 -4.52
CA ALA A 134 2.88 2.59 -4.19
C ALA A 134 1.83 3.21 -5.13
N GLY A 135 1.97 4.50 -5.47
CA GLY A 135 1.11 5.19 -6.42
C GLY A 135 1.19 4.59 -7.84
N PHE A 136 2.38 4.20 -8.30
CA PHE A 136 2.57 3.53 -9.58
C PHE A 136 1.94 2.14 -9.61
N ALA A 137 2.18 1.33 -8.57
CA ALA A 137 1.58 0.00 -8.43
C ALA A 137 0.04 0.09 -8.39
N LEU A 138 -0.51 1.02 -7.60
CA LEU A 138 -1.94 1.26 -7.52
C LEU A 138 -2.53 1.76 -8.84
N ARG A 139 -1.83 2.62 -9.60
CA ARG A 139 -2.26 3.03 -10.95
C ARG A 139 -2.26 1.86 -11.93
N GLY A 140 -1.25 1.00 -11.89
CA GLY A 140 -1.18 -0.20 -12.74
C GLY A 140 -2.37 -1.13 -12.48
N ILE A 141 -2.67 -1.39 -11.23
CA ILE A 141 -3.80 -2.25 -10.81
C ILE A 141 -5.15 -1.57 -11.12
N HIS A 142 -5.27 -0.25 -10.93
CA HIS A 142 -6.50 0.46 -11.26
C HIS A 142 -6.81 0.43 -12.76
N ARG A 143 -5.78 0.50 -13.61
CA ARG A 143 -5.91 0.39 -15.06
C ARG A 143 -6.24 -1.02 -15.53
N SER A 144 -5.79 -2.07 -14.84
CA SER A 144 -6.10 -3.46 -15.21
C SER A 144 -7.51 -3.92 -14.79
N ILE A 145 -8.19 -3.15 -13.93
CA ILE A 145 -9.55 -3.43 -13.45
C ILE A 145 -10.62 -2.64 -14.24
N ARG A 146 -10.23 -1.61 -15.00
CA ARG A 146 -11.12 -0.93 -15.98
C ARG A 146 -11.43 -1.85 -17.14
#